data_AF-A0A2N5YNB0-F1
#
_entry.id   AF-A0A2N5YNB0-F1
#
_cell.length_a   1.000
_cell.length_b   1.000
_cell.length_c   1.000
_cell.angle_alpha   90.00
_cell.angle_beta   90.00
_cell.angle_gamma   90.00
#
_symmetry.space_group_name_H-M   'P 1'
#
loop_
_entity.id
_entity.type
_entity.pdbx_description
1 polymer ?
#
loop_
_entity_poly.entity_id
_entity_poly.type
_entity_poly.pdbx_seq_one_letter_code
_entity_poly.pdbx_strand_id
1 'polypeptide(L)'
;MKKVFNVLIVAVVLSLIGFTACQKEELYEETQGDSMIELATSTYDLTLKTSNAENGDYEKVIVNPLIKGESCKFIVSGTIEYRINGEVVATVDYGNGECDNIATKTIGDQTIVFELNKKSDKSAKEKKKWFGWSKYKKEAVEYEKVIVNPLVKIDDCDYIVEGTVEFYDKYGLVCTIDFGDGECDEWATKITSDGEEIIWSQEEYMYNK
;
A
#
# COMPACT_ATOMS: atom_id res chain seq x y z
N MET A 1 -16.35 -75.10 -36.39
CA MET A 1 -17.74 -75.20 -35.87
C MET A 1 -18.02 -73.96 -35.03
N LYS A 2 -19.11 -73.26 -35.37
CA LYS A 2 -20.02 -72.44 -34.52
C LYS A 2 -19.36 -71.39 -33.60
N LYS A 3 -19.32 -70.12 -34.03
CA LYS A 3 -20.31 -69.06 -33.73
C LYS A 3 -20.61 -68.90 -32.23
N VAL A 4 -20.18 -67.78 -31.65
CA VAL A 4 -21.10 -66.77 -31.07
C VAL A 4 -20.37 -65.44 -30.87
N PHE A 5 -20.64 -64.51 -31.78
CA PHE A 5 -20.64 -63.07 -31.55
C PHE A 5 -21.87 -62.75 -30.71
N ASN A 6 -21.74 -62.02 -29.59
CA ASN A 6 -22.50 -60.79 -29.32
C ASN A 6 -22.38 -60.26 -27.87
N VAL A 7 -22.21 -58.94 -27.83
CA VAL A 7 -22.73 -57.97 -26.84
C VAL A 7 -22.06 -57.99 -25.46
N LEU A 8 -21.06 -57.12 -25.30
CA LEU A 8 -20.74 -56.47 -24.03
C LEU A 8 -20.47 -54.98 -24.28
N ILE A 9 -21.58 -54.24 -24.24
CA ILE A 9 -21.75 -52.97 -23.54
C ILE A 9 -20.64 -51.93 -23.75
N VAL A 10 -20.99 -50.97 -24.61
CA VAL A 10 -20.51 -49.58 -24.65
C VAL A 10 -20.42 -49.01 -23.23
N ALA A 11 -19.23 -48.97 -22.63
CA ALA A 11 -19.01 -48.28 -21.36
C ALA A 11 -17.53 -48.01 -21.02
N VAL A 12 -16.68 -47.56 -21.96
CA VAL A 12 -15.34 -47.01 -21.59
C VAL A 12 -14.94 -45.87 -22.54
N VAL A 13 -15.69 -44.77 -22.53
CA VAL A 13 -15.30 -43.52 -23.25
C VAL A 13 -15.23 -42.31 -22.31
N LEU A 14 -15.29 -42.48 -20.98
CA LEU A 14 -15.35 -41.34 -20.05
C LEU A 14 -14.47 -41.50 -18.82
N SER A 15 -13.14 -41.59 -18.97
CA SER A 15 -12.27 -41.50 -17.79
C SER A 15 -10.84 -41.00 -18.04
N LEU A 16 -10.62 -40.08 -18.99
CA LEU A 16 -9.37 -39.30 -19.03
C LEU A 16 -9.67 -37.85 -19.45
N ILE A 17 -10.52 -37.16 -18.69
CA ILE A 17 -10.40 -35.71 -18.56
C ILE A 17 -9.51 -35.51 -17.34
N GLY A 18 -8.25 -35.16 -17.60
CA GLY A 18 -7.36 -34.68 -16.56
C GLY A 18 -7.98 -33.43 -15.94
N PHE A 19 -8.43 -33.56 -14.70
CA PHE A 19 -8.58 -32.41 -13.85
C PHE A 19 -7.18 -32.03 -13.37
N THR A 20 -6.42 -31.32 -14.20
CA THR A 20 -5.51 -30.31 -13.69
C THR A 20 -6.38 -29.19 -13.13
N ALA A 21 -6.98 -29.44 -11.98
CA ALA A 21 -7.66 -28.41 -11.19
C ALA A 21 -6.57 -27.57 -10.50
N CYS A 22 -5.80 -26.83 -11.29
CA CYS A 22 -5.19 -25.61 -10.80
C CYS A 22 -6.29 -24.54 -10.90
N GLN A 23 -7.24 -24.56 -9.96
CA GLN A 23 -8.17 -23.45 -9.83
C GLN A 23 -7.40 -22.30 -9.17
N LYS A 24 -6.75 -21.52 -10.02
CA LYS A 24 -6.79 -20.06 -10.01
C LYS A 24 -6.82 -19.42 -8.61
N GLU A 25 -5.63 -19.14 -8.09
CA GLU A 25 -5.39 -18.24 -6.94
C GLU A 25 -5.50 -16.75 -7.29
N GLU A 26 -5.94 -16.38 -8.50
CA GLU A 26 -5.95 -14.97 -8.96
C GLU A 26 -7.07 -14.08 -8.36
N LEU A 27 -8.00 -14.61 -7.55
CA LEU A 27 -9.13 -13.82 -7.03
C LEU A 27 -8.94 -13.27 -5.61
N TYR A 28 -7.83 -13.63 -4.95
CA TYR A 28 -7.57 -13.20 -3.57
C TYR A 28 -6.69 -11.95 -3.50
N GLU A 29 -5.81 -11.77 -4.49
CA GLU A 29 -4.80 -10.71 -4.54
C GLU A 29 -5.39 -9.35 -4.93
N GLU A 30 -6.30 -9.33 -5.91
CA GLU A 30 -6.94 -8.10 -6.44
C GLU A 30 -7.75 -7.36 -5.36
N THR A 31 -8.44 -8.10 -4.47
CA THR A 31 -9.28 -7.47 -3.42
C THR A 31 -8.52 -7.02 -2.18
N GLN A 32 -7.30 -7.53 -1.94
CA GLN A 32 -6.47 -7.11 -0.80
C GLN A 32 -5.59 -5.91 -1.16
N GLY A 33 -4.97 -5.93 -2.35
CA GLY A 33 -4.22 -4.78 -2.88
C GLY A 33 -5.04 -3.50 -2.88
N ASP A 34 -6.28 -3.58 -3.36
CA ASP A 34 -7.22 -2.45 -3.42
C ASP A 34 -7.44 -1.78 -2.04
N SER A 35 -7.65 -2.56 -0.98
CA SER A 35 -7.87 -1.99 0.37
C SER A 35 -6.63 -1.33 0.99
N MET A 36 -5.44 -1.84 0.67
CA MET A 36 -4.18 -1.30 1.17
C MET A 36 -3.83 -0.01 0.42
N ILE A 37 -4.05 0.02 -0.89
CA ILE A 37 -3.89 1.21 -1.72
C ILE A 37 -4.87 2.31 -1.28
N GLU A 38 -6.13 1.97 -0.99
CA GLU A 38 -7.11 2.92 -0.43
C GLU A 38 -6.61 3.54 0.88
N LEU A 39 -6.10 2.72 1.80
CA LEU A 39 -5.60 3.20 3.08
C LEU A 39 -4.32 4.03 2.93
N ALA A 40 -3.44 3.64 1.99
CA ALA A 40 -2.20 4.35 1.68
C ALA A 40 -2.49 5.76 1.18
N THR A 41 -3.42 5.90 0.24
CA THR A 41 -3.77 7.17 -0.43
C THR A 41 -4.79 8.02 0.34
N SER A 42 -5.41 7.49 1.39
CA SER A 42 -6.48 8.19 2.13
C SER A 42 -6.05 9.52 2.78
N THR A 43 -4.75 9.72 3.04
CA THR A 43 -4.19 10.94 3.64
C THR A 43 -2.76 11.16 3.14
N TYR A 44 -2.33 12.41 3.10
CA TYR A 44 -0.94 12.82 2.88
C TYR A 44 -0.42 13.63 4.07
N ASP A 45 0.90 13.67 4.24
CA ASP A 45 1.55 14.27 5.41
C ASP A 45 1.98 15.71 5.15
N LEU A 46 2.47 16.00 3.96
CA LEU A 46 3.00 17.31 3.58
C LEU A 46 2.34 17.82 2.30
N THR A 47 2.14 19.13 2.24
CA THR A 47 1.83 19.84 1.00
C THR A 47 2.85 20.94 0.82
N LEU A 48 3.67 20.83 -0.22
CA LEU A 48 4.69 21.82 -0.55
C LEU A 48 4.17 22.72 -1.67
N LYS A 49 4.52 24.01 -1.63
CA LYS A 49 4.13 24.99 -2.64
C LYS A 49 5.29 25.22 -3.60
N THR A 50 5.39 24.41 -4.65
CA THR A 50 6.49 24.46 -5.60
C THR A 50 6.23 25.43 -6.75
N SER A 51 5.02 25.96 -6.87
CA SER A 51 4.69 27.04 -7.82
C SER A 51 5.61 28.29 -7.73
N ASN A 52 6.28 28.52 -6.60
CA ASN A 52 7.26 29.61 -6.40
C ASN A 52 8.72 29.15 -6.53
N ALA A 53 8.98 27.88 -6.78
CA ALA A 53 10.32 27.34 -7.00
C ALA A 53 10.85 27.79 -8.38
N GLU A 54 12.15 28.08 -8.47
CA GLU A 54 12.75 28.53 -9.74
C GLU A 54 12.66 27.48 -10.86
N ASN A 55 12.70 26.20 -10.48
CA ASN A 55 12.59 25.05 -11.38
C ASN A 55 11.27 24.27 -11.22
N GLY A 56 10.39 24.67 -10.30
CA GLY A 56 9.16 23.92 -9.99
C GLY A 56 9.36 22.69 -9.07
N ASP A 57 10.57 22.47 -8.55
CA ASP A 57 10.89 21.30 -7.72
C ASP A 57 11.23 21.69 -6.28
N TYR A 58 11.37 20.68 -5.42
CA TYR A 58 11.90 20.80 -4.07
C TYR A 58 13.10 19.87 -3.86
N GLU A 59 13.92 20.15 -2.87
CA GLU A 59 15.02 19.30 -2.43
C GLU A 59 14.66 18.63 -1.10
N LYS A 60 14.86 17.31 -1.01
CA LYS A 60 14.79 16.56 0.24
C LYS A 60 16.19 16.36 0.82
N VAL A 61 16.40 16.84 2.04
CA VAL A 61 17.68 16.74 2.76
C VAL A 61 17.48 15.93 4.04
N ILE A 62 18.13 14.77 4.15
CA ILE A 62 18.22 14.03 5.42
C ILE A 62 19.32 14.68 6.25
N VAL A 63 18.92 15.52 7.22
CA VAL A 63 19.84 16.24 8.10
C VAL A 63 20.42 15.31 9.15
N ASN A 64 19.55 14.50 9.76
CA ASN A 64 19.93 13.43 10.68
C ASN A 64 19.43 12.10 10.12
N PRO A 65 20.28 11.05 10.04
CA PRO A 65 19.88 9.75 9.50
C PRO A 65 18.61 9.21 10.15
N LEU A 66 17.74 8.62 9.33
CA LEU A 66 16.53 7.96 9.81
C LEU A 66 16.91 6.61 10.42
N ILE A 67 16.52 6.38 11.68
CA ILE A 67 16.82 5.15 12.41
C ILE A 67 15.52 4.39 12.65
N LYS A 68 15.46 3.15 12.14
CA LYS A 68 14.40 2.19 12.46
C LYS A 68 14.81 1.39 13.70
N GLY A 69 13.96 1.37 14.73
CA GLY A 69 14.27 0.62 15.96
C GLY A 69 14.26 -0.90 15.72
N GLU A 70 15.18 -1.66 16.30
CA GLU A 70 15.32 -3.11 16.05
C GLU A 70 14.04 -3.91 16.35
N SER A 71 13.29 -3.50 17.37
CA SER A 71 12.00 -4.10 17.75
C SER A 71 10.84 -3.11 17.61
N CYS A 72 11.05 -2.06 16.81
CA CYS A 72 10.08 -1.00 16.58
C CYS A 72 9.67 -0.99 15.11
N LYS A 73 8.37 -0.90 14.82
CA LYS A 73 7.88 -0.76 13.44
C LYS A 73 8.17 0.63 12.86
N PHE A 74 8.42 1.61 13.74
CA PHE A 74 8.52 3.03 13.41
C PHE A 74 9.98 3.46 13.21
N ILE A 75 10.16 4.52 12.43
CA ILE A 75 11.36 5.34 12.50
C ILE A 75 11.30 6.08 13.83
N VAL A 76 12.33 5.91 14.66
CA VAL A 76 12.36 6.40 16.05
C VAL A 76 13.21 7.66 16.23
N SER A 77 14.03 8.00 15.24
CA SER A 77 14.83 9.22 15.23
C SER A 77 15.29 9.58 13.83
N GLY A 78 15.62 10.85 13.64
CA GLY A 78 16.11 11.38 12.37
C GLY A 78 15.30 12.61 11.96
N THR A 79 15.85 13.38 11.02
CA THR A 79 15.25 14.66 10.62
C THR A 79 15.38 14.82 9.11
N ILE A 80 14.27 15.13 8.47
CA ILE A 80 14.20 15.47 7.04
C ILE A 80 13.84 16.95 6.93
N GLU A 81 14.56 17.66 6.07
CA GLU A 81 14.19 18.99 5.61
C GLU A 81 13.75 18.93 4.14
N TYR A 82 12.68 19.65 3.84
CA TYR A 82 12.23 19.92 2.48
C TYR A 82 12.56 21.38 2.18
N ARG A 83 13.27 21.62 1.08
CA ARG A 83 13.79 22.94 0.71
C ARG A 83 13.31 23.37 -0.67
N ILE A 84 13.03 24.65 -0.82
CA ILE A 84 12.70 25.29 -2.09
C ILE A 84 13.63 26.48 -2.25
N ASN A 85 14.34 26.59 -3.38
CA ASN A 85 15.33 27.64 -3.63
C ASN A 85 16.38 27.76 -2.49
N GLY A 86 16.73 26.63 -1.85
CA GLY A 86 17.67 26.56 -0.72
C GLY A 86 17.09 26.94 0.65
N GLU A 87 15.83 27.38 0.74
CA GLU A 87 15.16 27.70 2.00
C GLU A 87 14.33 26.53 2.51
N VAL A 88 14.38 26.25 3.82
CA VAL A 88 13.59 25.20 4.45
C VAL A 88 12.12 25.59 4.51
N VAL A 89 11.26 24.84 3.83
CA VAL A 89 9.81 25.07 3.78
C VAL A 89 9.02 24.10 4.66
N ALA A 90 9.57 22.92 4.91
CA ALA A 90 9.03 21.97 5.87
C ALA A 90 10.13 21.13 6.52
N THR A 91 9.89 20.67 7.74
CA THR A 91 10.73 19.70 8.43
C THR A 91 9.89 18.57 9.01
N VAL A 92 10.46 17.36 9.05
CA VAL A 92 9.89 16.22 9.75
C VAL A 92 10.93 15.67 10.72
N ASP A 93 10.57 15.60 11.99
CA ASP A 93 11.40 15.07 13.07
C ASP A 93 10.72 13.84 13.69
N TYR A 94 11.43 12.71 13.65
CA TYR A 94 10.96 11.40 14.13
C TYR A 94 11.22 11.16 15.62
N GLY A 95 11.80 12.13 16.33
CA GLY A 95 12.02 12.04 17.76
C GLY A 95 13.43 11.60 18.15
N ASN A 96 13.54 11.07 19.36
CA ASN A 96 14.80 10.95 20.10
C ASN A 96 15.32 9.51 20.25
N GLY A 97 14.68 8.54 19.61
CA GLY A 97 15.00 7.12 19.68
C GLY A 97 14.05 6.29 20.54
N GLU A 98 13.07 6.90 21.21
CA GLU A 98 12.01 6.15 21.88
C GLU A 98 11.14 5.41 20.84
N CYS A 99 10.76 4.17 21.16
CA CYS A 99 9.84 3.42 20.30
C CYS A 99 8.40 3.86 20.58
N ASP A 100 8.02 4.97 19.95
CA ASP A 100 6.65 5.45 19.88
C ASP A 100 6.21 5.59 18.41
N ASN A 101 4.94 5.89 18.21
CA ASN A 101 4.34 6.07 16.90
C ASN A 101 4.16 7.55 16.56
N ILE A 102 4.93 8.47 17.14
CA ILE A 102 4.73 9.91 16.92
C ILE A 102 5.91 10.52 16.16
N ALA A 103 5.58 11.45 15.26
CA ALA A 103 6.54 12.35 14.64
C ALA A 103 5.98 13.77 14.69
N THR A 104 6.86 14.74 14.46
CA THR A 104 6.45 16.13 14.31
C THR A 104 6.77 16.62 12.92
N LYS A 105 5.85 17.38 12.34
CA LYS A 105 6.08 18.12 11.11
C LYS A 105 5.97 19.61 11.39
N THR A 106 6.89 20.39 10.84
CA THR A 106 6.85 21.85 10.90
C THR A 106 6.72 22.41 9.50
N ILE A 107 5.71 23.26 9.26
CA ILE A 107 5.49 23.96 7.99
C ILE A 107 5.33 25.44 8.31
N GLY A 108 6.29 26.27 7.87
CA GLY A 108 6.40 27.64 8.36
C GLY A 108 6.54 27.67 9.89
N ASP A 109 5.69 28.44 10.57
CA ASP A 109 5.70 28.58 12.03
C ASP A 109 4.83 27.54 12.77
N GLN A 110 4.21 26.60 12.05
CA GLN A 110 3.29 25.63 12.64
C GLN A 110 3.95 24.27 12.80
N THR A 111 4.04 23.79 14.03
CA THR A 111 4.46 22.43 14.35
C THR A 111 3.25 21.58 14.75
N ILE A 112 3.09 20.44 14.10
CA ILE A 112 1.99 19.49 14.31
C ILE A 112 2.59 18.13 14.66
N VAL A 113 2.12 17.54 15.75
CA VAL A 113 2.37 16.14 16.09
C VAL A 113 1.42 15.28 15.28
N PHE A 114 1.93 14.22 14.65
CA PHE A 114 1.12 13.25 13.92
C PHE A 114 1.55 11.83 14.25
N GLU A 115 0.60 10.90 14.13
CA GLU A 115 0.87 9.48 14.33
C GLU A 115 1.40 8.86 13.04
N LEU A 116 2.43 8.04 13.15
CA LEU A 116 3.06 7.32 12.06
C LEU A 116 2.24 6.11 11.62
N ASN A 117 1.22 5.69 12.37
CA ASN A 117 0.40 4.54 12.01
C ASN A 117 -1.10 4.82 11.93
N LYS A 118 -1.76 4.00 11.14
CA LYS A 118 -3.22 3.93 11.07
C LYS A 118 -3.63 2.48 10.87
N LYS A 119 -4.56 1.99 11.71
CA LYS A 119 -5.13 0.66 11.53
C LYS A 119 -6.26 0.72 10.51
N SER A 120 -6.34 -0.29 9.66
CA SER A 120 -7.47 -0.45 8.73
C SER A 120 -8.76 -0.61 9.52
N ASP A 121 -9.83 0.05 9.08
CA ASP A 121 -11.15 -0.19 9.67
C ASP A 121 -11.54 -1.67 9.50
N LYS A 122 -12.09 -2.28 10.56
CA LYS A 122 -12.56 -3.67 10.57
C LYS A 122 -13.82 -3.90 9.73
N SER A 123 -14.01 -3.15 8.65
CA SER A 123 -15.12 -3.37 7.73
C SER A 123 -14.84 -4.62 6.90
N ALA A 124 -15.12 -5.78 7.50
CA ALA A 124 -15.61 -6.92 6.75
C ALA A 124 -16.67 -6.38 5.80
N LYS A 125 -16.41 -6.38 4.48
CA LYS A 125 -17.44 -6.07 3.48
C LYS A 125 -18.61 -7.03 3.73
N GLU A 126 -19.60 -6.54 4.46
CA GLU A 126 -20.82 -7.25 4.79
C GLU A 126 -21.59 -7.35 3.47
N LYS A 127 -21.49 -8.50 2.78
CA LYS A 127 -22.37 -8.78 1.65
C LYS A 127 -23.79 -8.88 2.20
N LYS A 128 -24.54 -7.77 2.18
CA LYS A 128 -25.98 -7.78 2.49
C LYS A 128 -26.67 -8.75 1.54
N LYS A 129 -27.23 -9.79 2.16
CA LYS A 129 -27.92 -10.90 1.55
C LYS A 129 -29.37 -10.49 1.29
N TRP A 130 -29.71 -10.13 0.06
CA TRP A 130 -31.11 -10.14 -0.37
C TRP A 130 -31.36 -11.47 -1.11
N PHE A 131 -32.25 -12.29 -0.56
CA PHE A 131 -32.58 -13.67 -0.97
C PHE A 131 -31.54 -14.76 -0.60
N GLY A 132 -31.64 -15.25 0.64
CA GLY A 132 -31.79 -16.70 0.81
C GLY A 132 -30.57 -17.62 0.79
N TRP A 133 -29.35 -17.21 0.41
CA TRP A 133 -28.12 -17.92 0.81
C TRP A 133 -26.88 -17.05 0.62
N SER A 134 -26.19 -16.75 1.71
CA SER A 134 -24.80 -16.33 1.79
C SER A 134 -24.42 -16.52 3.25
N LYS A 135 -23.54 -17.46 3.51
CA LYS A 135 -22.95 -17.73 4.83
C LYS A 135 -21.46 -17.91 4.61
N TYR A 136 -20.83 -16.86 4.11
CA TYR A 136 -19.39 -16.72 4.15
C TYR A 136 -19.10 -15.41 4.89
N LYS A 137 -18.63 -15.56 6.14
CA LYS A 137 -18.05 -14.48 6.92
C LYS A 137 -16.58 -14.43 6.51
N LYS A 138 -16.21 -13.54 5.58
CA LYS A 138 -14.78 -13.31 5.27
C LYS A 138 -14.16 -12.72 6.53
N GLU A 139 -13.17 -13.40 7.09
CA GLU A 139 -12.37 -12.84 8.19
C GLU A 139 -11.73 -11.56 7.65
N ALA A 140 -12.03 -10.43 8.29
CA ALA A 140 -11.42 -9.17 7.91
C ALA A 140 -9.92 -9.28 8.24
N VAL A 141 -9.07 -9.16 7.23
CA VAL A 141 -7.64 -9.03 7.47
C VAL A 141 -7.40 -7.59 7.92
N GLU A 142 -6.97 -7.43 9.15
CA GLU A 142 -6.64 -6.15 9.75
C GLU A 142 -5.17 -5.84 9.44
N TYR A 143 -4.94 -4.71 8.77
CA TYR A 143 -3.61 -4.21 8.49
C TYR A 143 -3.32 -2.98 9.33
N GLU A 144 -2.05 -2.80 9.66
CA GLU A 144 -1.49 -1.58 10.23
C GLU A 144 -0.64 -0.90 9.17
N LYS A 145 -1.10 0.26 8.68
CA LYS A 145 -0.31 1.17 7.85
C LYS A 145 0.70 1.87 8.74
N VAL A 146 1.96 1.94 8.31
CA VAL A 146 3.05 2.64 8.97
C VAL A 146 3.75 3.56 7.96
N ILE A 147 3.82 4.85 8.24
CA ILE A 147 4.53 5.85 7.44
C ILE A 147 6.03 5.73 7.76
N VAL A 148 6.83 5.50 6.74
CA VAL A 148 8.29 5.38 6.83
C VAL A 148 8.96 6.65 6.29
N ASN A 149 8.51 7.12 5.13
CA ASN A 149 8.81 8.47 4.63
C ASN A 149 7.49 9.24 4.49
N PRO A 150 7.49 10.57 4.76
CA PRO A 150 6.27 11.36 4.70
C PRO A 150 5.65 11.32 3.30
N LEU A 151 4.33 11.21 3.22
CA LEU A 151 3.58 11.28 1.97
C LEU A 151 3.48 12.75 1.53
N VAL A 152 4.11 13.10 0.42
CA VAL A 152 4.24 14.48 -0.07
C VAL A 152 3.31 14.73 -1.25
N LYS A 153 2.58 15.84 -1.20
CA LYS A 153 1.92 16.45 -2.38
C LYS A 153 2.53 17.81 -2.69
N ILE A 154 2.41 18.22 -3.94
CA ILE A 154 2.73 19.59 -4.39
C ILE A 154 1.47 20.28 -4.94
N ASP A 155 1.45 21.61 -4.96
CA ASP A 155 0.26 22.42 -5.27
C ASP A 155 -0.24 22.31 -6.72
N ASP A 156 0.62 21.90 -7.64
CA ASP A 156 0.30 21.70 -9.06
C ASP A 156 0.37 20.22 -9.50
N CYS A 157 0.18 19.28 -8.57
CA CYS A 157 0.13 17.83 -8.87
C CYS A 157 -1.03 17.14 -8.15
N ASP A 158 -1.81 16.37 -8.90
CA ASP A 158 -2.94 15.62 -8.34
C ASP A 158 -2.52 14.39 -7.53
N TYR A 159 -1.27 13.94 -7.70
CA TYR A 159 -0.72 12.72 -7.14
C TYR A 159 0.08 12.95 -5.86
N ILE A 160 0.26 11.89 -5.08
CA ILE A 160 1.33 11.85 -4.08
C ILE A 160 2.61 11.58 -4.86
N VAL A 161 3.61 12.43 -4.70
CA VAL A 161 4.84 12.44 -5.51
C VAL A 161 6.02 11.79 -4.80
N GLU A 162 5.95 11.64 -3.48
CA GLU A 162 7.00 11.04 -2.68
C GLU A 162 6.40 10.43 -1.41
N GLY A 163 7.05 9.39 -0.91
CA GLY A 163 6.82 8.86 0.42
C GLY A 163 6.68 7.35 0.39
N THR A 164 6.90 6.72 1.54
CA THR A 164 6.84 5.27 1.65
C THR A 164 6.03 4.85 2.85
N VAL A 165 5.13 3.89 2.65
CA VAL A 165 4.31 3.30 3.70
C VAL A 165 4.52 1.80 3.72
N GLU A 166 4.70 1.24 4.90
CA GLU A 166 4.74 -0.20 5.15
C GLU A 166 3.39 -0.66 5.70
N PHE A 167 2.97 -1.86 5.30
CA PHE A 167 1.78 -2.49 5.85
C PHE A 167 2.15 -3.76 6.61
N TYR A 168 1.67 -3.86 7.83
CA TYR A 168 1.86 -5.01 8.69
C TYR A 168 0.56 -5.74 8.97
N ASP A 169 0.61 -7.05 9.02
CA ASP A 169 -0.44 -7.87 9.62
C ASP A 169 0.04 -8.49 10.95
N LYS A 170 -0.65 -9.53 11.42
CA LYS A 170 -0.26 -10.24 12.66
C LYS A 170 0.99 -11.11 12.53
N TYR A 171 1.45 -11.38 11.30
CA TYR A 171 2.59 -12.22 10.99
C TYR A 171 3.84 -11.40 10.61
N GLY A 172 3.67 -10.18 10.11
CA GLY A 172 4.79 -9.29 9.82
C GLY A 172 4.49 -8.28 8.73
N LEU A 173 5.55 -7.81 8.08
CA LEU A 173 5.47 -6.95 6.90
C LEU A 173 4.78 -7.72 5.77
N VAL A 174 3.81 -7.07 5.12
CA VAL A 174 3.03 -7.62 3.99
C VAL A 174 3.50 -7.00 2.68
N CYS A 175 3.63 -5.67 2.66
CA CYS A 175 4.19 -4.94 1.53
C CYS A 175 4.60 -3.51 1.93
N THR A 176 5.40 -2.90 1.08
CA THR A 176 5.69 -1.46 1.06
C THR A 176 5.02 -0.84 -0.15
N ILE A 177 4.47 0.37 -0.01
CA ILE A 177 4.06 1.21 -1.13
C ILE A 177 4.98 2.42 -1.16
N ASP A 178 5.63 2.64 -2.30
CA ASP A 178 6.49 3.77 -2.62
C ASP A 178 5.79 4.66 -3.65
N PHE A 179 5.65 5.94 -3.32
CA PHE A 179 4.96 6.94 -4.15
C PHE A 179 5.90 7.74 -5.05
N GLY A 180 7.18 7.38 -5.11
CA GLY A 180 8.15 8.03 -5.99
C GLY A 180 9.15 8.90 -5.24
N ASP A 181 9.83 9.74 -6.01
CA ASP A 181 11.02 10.48 -5.60
C ASP A 181 10.84 12.00 -5.57
N GLY A 182 9.61 12.48 -5.80
CA GLY A 182 9.24 13.89 -5.83
C GLY A 182 8.85 14.40 -7.22
N GLU A 183 9.08 13.63 -8.28
CA GLU A 183 8.57 13.98 -9.61
C GLU A 183 7.04 13.91 -9.67
N CYS A 184 6.41 14.86 -10.37
CA CYS A 184 4.96 14.81 -10.58
C CYS A 184 4.61 13.82 -11.68
N ASP A 185 4.44 12.57 -11.27
CA ASP A 185 3.87 11.50 -12.09
C ASP A 185 2.82 10.70 -11.32
N GLU A 186 2.08 9.88 -12.06
CA GLU A 186 0.97 9.09 -11.53
C GLU A 186 1.42 7.75 -10.94
N TRP A 187 2.70 7.38 -11.01
CA TRP A 187 3.14 6.03 -10.70
C TRP A 187 3.41 5.84 -9.22
N ALA A 188 3.05 4.66 -8.72
CA ALA A 188 3.48 4.19 -7.42
C ALA A 188 3.84 2.71 -7.52
N THR A 189 4.77 2.28 -6.67
CA THR A 189 5.28 0.91 -6.66
C THR A 189 4.88 0.21 -5.37
N LYS A 190 4.18 -0.90 -5.48
CA LYS A 190 3.96 -1.83 -4.38
C LYS A 190 5.04 -2.91 -4.42
N ILE A 191 5.73 -3.10 -3.30
CA ILE A 191 6.76 -4.12 -3.13
C ILE A 191 6.25 -5.11 -2.10
N THR A 192 5.96 -6.34 -2.49
CA THR A 192 5.50 -7.39 -1.57
C THR A 192 6.62 -7.82 -0.61
N SER A 193 6.26 -8.50 0.48
CA SER A 193 7.23 -8.98 1.47
C SER A 193 8.27 -9.98 0.92
N ASP A 194 7.96 -10.64 -0.20
CA ASP A 194 8.87 -11.52 -0.93
C ASP A 194 9.65 -10.82 -2.07
N GLY A 195 9.41 -9.51 -2.25
CA GLY A 195 10.17 -8.65 -3.16
C GLY A 195 9.61 -8.55 -4.58
N GLU A 196 8.37 -8.97 -4.82
CA GLU A 196 7.68 -8.72 -6.08
C GLU A 196 7.27 -7.24 -6.18
N GLU A 197 7.58 -6.63 -7.32
CA GLU A 197 7.27 -5.23 -7.60
C GLU A 197 6.05 -5.12 -8.54
N ILE A 198 5.07 -4.35 -8.12
CA ILE A 198 3.84 -4.07 -8.87
C ILE A 198 3.69 -2.56 -8.98
N ILE A 199 3.86 -2.04 -10.19
CA ILE A 199 3.67 -0.62 -10.51
C ILE A 199 2.21 -0.38 -10.88
N TRP A 200 1.61 0.70 -10.39
CA TRP A 200 0.23 1.07 -10.69
C TRP A 200 0.08 2.59 -10.87
N SER A 201 -0.93 2.99 -11.64
CA SER A 201 -1.29 4.40 -11.86
C SER A 201 -2.28 4.87 -10.79
N GLN A 202 -1.90 5.94 -10.09
CA GLN A 202 -2.74 6.68 -9.15
C GLN A 202 -4.00 7.21 -9.83
N GLU A 203 -3.93 7.63 -11.09
CA GLU A 203 -5.08 8.10 -11.85
C GLU A 203 -6.11 7.00 -12.07
N GLU A 204 -5.66 5.85 -12.60
CA GLU A 204 -6.54 4.71 -12.90
C GLU A 204 -7.23 4.19 -11.63
N TYR A 205 -6.53 4.18 -10.50
CA TYR A 205 -7.10 3.78 -9.23
C TYR A 205 -8.22 4.72 -8.77
N MET A 206 -7.99 6.04 -8.89
CA MET A 206 -8.96 7.06 -8.49
C MET A 206 -10.22 7.03 -9.37
N TYR A 207 -10.11 6.65 -10.64
CA TYR A 207 -11.23 6.58 -11.58
C TYR A 207 -12.06 5.28 -11.48
N ASN A 208 -11.44 4.16 -11.07
CA ASN A 208 -12.08 2.84 -11.05
C ASN A 208 -12.77 2.47 -9.73
N LYS A 209 -12.82 3.38 -8.76
CA LYS A 209 -13.46 3.22 -7.44
C LYS A 209 -14.91 3.68 -7.42
#